data_AF-A0A7Y2XGF6-F1
#
_entry.id   AF-A0A7Y2XGF6-F1
#
_cell.length_a   1.000
_cell.length_b   1.000
_cell.length_c   1.000
_cell.angle_alpha   90.00
_cell.angle_beta   90.00
_cell.angle_gamma   90.00
#
_symmetry.space_group_name_H-M   'P 1'
#
loop_
_entity.id
_entity.type
_entity.pdbx_description
1 polymer ?
#
loop_
_entity_poly.entity_id
_entity_poly.type
_entity_poly.pdbx_seq_one_letter_code
_entity_poly.pdbx_strand_id
1 'polypeptide(L)'
;IEGQDPLVFIWLGNHSRIAAHFDLPDNIACCVAGKRRFTLFPPAEIGNLYPGPIDFTPAGQIISMVDFDNPDFDRFPRFEQALNAARVADLEPGDALYVPSMWWHHVEGMDILNVLINYWWRRVPDYMDTPVNVLEYALLCLKDLPRPQREAWRAIFDFYVFDFEPDSIGHIPENRRGALAPMDENAARRLRGQLLRKLNR
;
A
#
# COMPACT_ATOMS: atom_id res chain seq x y z
N ILE A 1 15.89 -0.65 -14.16
CA ILE A 1 14.45 -0.34 -14.28
C ILE A 1 14.26 0.11 -15.73
N GLU A 2 14.07 -0.83 -16.65
CA GLU A 2 13.99 -0.53 -18.09
C GLU A 2 12.53 -0.36 -18.47
N GLY A 3 12.18 0.75 -19.12
CA GLY A 3 10.80 1.04 -19.54
C GLY A 3 9.86 1.54 -18.44
N GLN A 4 10.36 1.96 -17.27
CA GLN A 4 9.55 2.70 -16.29
C GLN A 4 10.15 4.09 -16.02
N ASP A 5 9.28 5.08 -15.85
CA ASP A 5 9.64 6.44 -15.46
C ASP A 5 9.33 6.64 -13.97
N PRO A 6 10.31 6.42 -13.07
CA PRO A 6 10.07 6.47 -11.65
C PRO A 6 9.82 7.91 -11.19
N LEU A 7 8.91 8.06 -10.22
CA LEU A 7 8.75 9.32 -9.52
C LEU A 7 9.93 9.49 -8.56
N VAL A 8 10.71 10.57 -8.74
CA VAL A 8 11.92 10.84 -7.96
C VAL A 8 11.70 12.02 -7.01
N PHE A 9 11.92 11.79 -5.72
CA PHE A 9 11.84 12.85 -4.70
C PHE A 9 13.13 12.93 -3.90
N ILE A 10 13.46 14.13 -3.46
CA ILE A 10 14.52 14.39 -2.47
C ILE A 10 13.89 14.78 -1.14
N TRP A 11 14.35 14.14 -0.07
CA TRP A 11 14.00 14.47 1.30
C TRP A 11 15.22 15.06 2.00
N LEU A 12 15.12 16.34 2.32
CA LEU A 12 16.13 17.11 3.03
C LEU A 12 15.58 17.47 4.41
N GLY A 13 16.30 17.12 5.48
CA GLY A 13 15.87 17.44 6.83
C GLY A 13 16.96 17.20 7.87
N ASN A 14 16.65 17.52 9.12
CA ASN A 14 17.48 17.25 10.28
C ASN A 14 17.03 15.95 10.98
N HIS A 15 17.30 15.84 12.28
CA HIS A 15 16.76 14.77 13.12
C HIS A 15 15.25 14.68 12.93
N SER A 16 14.79 13.53 12.46
CA SER A 16 13.42 13.33 12.04
C SER A 16 12.96 11.92 12.35
N ARG A 17 11.67 11.79 12.62
CA ARG A 17 11.00 10.51 12.83
C ARG A 17 9.71 10.53 12.02
N ILE A 18 9.62 9.63 11.05
CA ILE A 18 8.43 9.45 10.23
C ILE A 18 7.69 8.22 10.77
N ALA A 19 6.45 8.42 11.21
CA ALA A 19 5.60 7.35 11.72
C ALA A 19 5.48 6.20 10.71
N ALA A 20 5.34 4.98 11.21
CA ALA A 20 5.26 3.81 10.32
C ALA A 20 4.05 3.93 9.39
N HIS A 21 4.28 3.80 8.08
CA HIS A 21 3.27 3.84 7.02
C HIS A 21 3.67 2.89 5.91
N PHE A 22 2.80 2.68 4.92
CA PHE A 22 3.14 1.94 3.72
C PHE A 22 2.86 2.80 2.49
N ASP A 23 3.58 2.52 1.41
CA ASP A 23 3.35 3.12 0.10
C ASP A 23 2.80 2.07 -0.86
N LEU A 24 1.91 2.49 -1.76
CA LEU A 24 1.46 1.65 -2.86
C LEU A 24 2.58 1.32 -3.88
N PRO A 25 3.41 2.27 -4.36
CA PRO A 25 4.50 1.93 -5.27
C PRO A 25 5.63 1.13 -4.61
N ASP A 26 6.40 0.41 -5.42
CA ASP A 26 7.75 -0.02 -5.05
C ASP A 26 8.64 1.21 -4.84
N ASN A 27 9.66 1.11 -3.97
CA ASN A 27 10.58 2.22 -3.67
C ASN A 27 12.03 1.74 -3.56
N ILE A 28 12.97 2.53 -4.09
CA ILE A 28 14.38 2.47 -3.69
C ILE A 28 14.73 3.77 -2.96
N ALA A 29 15.13 3.63 -1.71
CA ALA A 29 15.56 4.72 -0.84
C ALA A 29 17.09 4.79 -0.79
N CYS A 30 17.68 5.81 -1.42
CA CYS A 30 19.12 6.03 -1.46
C CYS A 30 19.53 7.06 -0.42
N CYS A 31 20.38 6.67 0.53
CA CYS A 31 20.96 7.60 1.50
C CYS A 31 22.11 8.37 0.84
N VAL A 32 21.95 9.69 0.72
CA VAL A 32 22.92 10.57 0.04
C VAL A 32 23.77 11.34 1.06
N ALA A 33 23.20 11.70 2.21
CA ALA A 33 23.91 12.32 3.32
C ALA A 33 23.20 12.02 4.66
N GLY A 34 23.96 12.06 5.76
CA GLY A 34 23.48 11.70 7.08
C GLY A 34 23.28 10.19 7.26
N LYS A 35 22.64 9.80 8.36
CA LYS A 35 22.30 8.40 8.68
C LYS A 35 20.80 8.20 8.75
N ARG A 36 20.32 7.10 8.16
CA ARG A 36 18.91 6.73 8.17
C ARG A 36 18.71 5.36 8.79
N ARG A 37 17.69 5.20 9.64
CA ARG A 37 17.21 3.88 10.06
C ARG A 37 15.83 3.63 9.48
N PHE A 38 15.68 2.49 8.84
CA PHE A 38 14.40 1.96 8.41
C PHE A 38 14.04 0.77 9.30
N THR A 39 12.87 0.81 9.92
CA THR A 39 12.26 -0.38 10.55
C THR A 39 11.08 -0.80 9.68
N LEU A 40 11.22 -1.93 8.99
CA LEU A 40 10.26 -2.44 8.03
C LEU A 40 9.43 -3.58 8.62
N PHE A 41 8.16 -3.66 8.22
CA PHE A 41 7.25 -4.73 8.61
C PHE A 41 6.51 -5.29 7.38
N PRO A 42 6.27 -6.61 7.33
CA PRO A 42 5.46 -7.21 6.29
C PRO A 42 4.04 -6.59 6.24
N PRO A 43 3.39 -6.53 5.06
CA PRO A 43 2.02 -6.01 4.93
C PRO A 43 1.00 -6.68 5.87
N ALA A 44 1.20 -7.97 6.19
CA ALA A 44 0.35 -8.74 7.08
C ALA A 44 0.31 -8.21 8.53
N GLU A 45 1.30 -7.41 8.94
CA GLU A 45 1.38 -6.82 10.29
C GLU A 45 0.45 -5.60 10.47
N ILE A 46 -0.34 -5.20 9.47
CA ILE A 46 -1.27 -4.06 9.56
C ILE A 46 -2.13 -4.08 10.84
N GLY A 47 -2.60 -5.26 11.28
CA GLY A 47 -3.38 -5.38 12.51
C GLY A 47 -2.58 -5.08 13.78
N ASN A 48 -1.29 -5.38 13.77
CA ASN A 48 -0.37 -5.23 14.91
C ASN A 48 0.27 -3.84 14.96
N LEU A 49 0.16 -3.07 13.88
CA LEU A 49 0.68 -1.70 13.75
C LEU A 49 -0.35 -0.62 14.09
N TYR A 50 -1.61 -0.97 14.38
CA TYR A 50 -2.65 -0.02 14.81
C TYR A 50 -2.78 1.21 13.89
N PRO A 51 -3.16 1.02 12.61
CA PRO A 51 -3.36 2.12 11.67
C PRO A 51 -4.37 3.14 12.20
N GLY A 52 -4.06 4.42 11.98
CA GLY A 52 -4.93 5.53 12.29
C GLY A 52 -6.14 5.65 11.35
N PRO A 53 -6.93 6.73 11.50
CA PRO A 53 -8.08 6.99 10.63
C PRO A 53 -7.67 7.04 9.15
N ILE A 54 -8.52 6.49 8.29
CA ILE A 54 -8.28 6.41 6.83
C ILE A 54 -8.42 7.79 6.17
N ASP A 55 -9.30 8.63 6.73
CA ASP A 55 -9.71 9.94 6.21
C ASP A 55 -8.99 11.13 6.88
N PHE A 56 -8.28 10.89 7.98
CA PHE A 56 -7.49 11.91 8.68
C PHE A 56 -6.01 11.56 8.70
N THR A 57 -5.37 11.79 7.56
CA THR A 57 -3.95 11.50 7.34
C THR A 57 -3.16 12.79 7.12
N PRO A 58 -2.27 13.21 8.05
CA PRO A 58 -1.53 14.47 7.94
C PRO A 58 -0.71 14.63 6.65
N ALA A 59 -0.24 13.51 6.08
CA ALA A 59 0.59 13.47 4.88
C ALA A 59 0.00 12.59 3.75
N GLY A 60 -1.31 12.30 3.81
CA GLY A 60 -2.00 11.49 2.78
C GLY A 60 -1.84 9.97 2.89
N GLN A 61 -0.98 9.47 3.78
CA GLN A 61 -0.84 8.04 4.07
C GLN A 61 -1.38 7.69 5.46
N ILE A 62 -1.93 6.48 5.57
CA ILE A 62 -2.32 5.90 6.86
C ILE A 62 -1.04 5.61 7.64
N ILE A 63 -0.95 6.18 8.84
CA ILE A 63 0.17 5.98 9.76
C ILE A 63 -0.23 5.08 10.93
N SER A 64 0.74 4.39 11.51
CA SER A 64 0.61 3.75 12.81
C SER A 64 0.35 4.79 13.89
N MET A 65 -0.55 4.46 14.82
CA MET A 65 -0.82 5.27 16.01
C MET A 65 0.15 4.99 17.16
N VAL A 66 1.08 4.05 17.00
CA VAL A 66 2.07 3.68 18.01
C VAL A 66 3.27 4.62 17.94
N ASP A 67 3.69 5.17 19.08
CA ASP A 67 4.99 5.81 19.20
C ASP A 67 6.06 4.72 19.38
N PHE A 68 6.94 4.55 18.39
CA PHE A 68 7.91 3.47 18.37
C PHE A 68 9.06 3.65 19.37
N ASP A 69 9.28 4.87 19.83
CA ASP A 69 10.36 5.20 20.78
C ASP A 69 9.92 5.01 22.23
N ASN A 70 8.63 5.21 22.49
CA ASN A 70 8.00 4.96 23.77
C ASN A 70 6.66 4.22 23.59
N PRO A 71 6.70 2.94 23.17
CA PRO A 71 5.49 2.18 22.88
C PRO A 71 4.68 1.90 24.15
N ASP A 72 3.43 2.36 24.15
CA ASP A 72 2.44 2.02 25.18
C ASP A 72 1.87 0.62 24.89
N PHE A 73 2.48 -0.42 25.48
CA PHE A 73 2.05 -1.80 25.29
C PHE A 73 0.75 -2.15 26.00
N ASP A 74 0.31 -1.36 26.99
CA ASP A 74 -1.00 -1.55 27.61
C ASP A 74 -2.11 -1.15 26.61
N ARG A 75 -1.89 -0.07 25.87
CA ARG A 75 -2.81 0.39 24.82
C ARG A 75 -2.64 -0.36 23.49
N PHE A 76 -1.42 -0.74 23.14
CA PHE A 76 -1.07 -1.39 21.87
C PHE A 76 -0.39 -2.76 22.07
N PRO A 77 -1.02 -3.72 22.77
CA PRO A 77 -0.39 -4.98 23.17
C PRO A 77 0.08 -5.84 21.99
N ARG A 78 -0.52 -5.67 20.79
CA ARG A 78 -0.09 -6.42 19.60
C ARG A 78 1.17 -5.89 18.94
N PHE A 79 1.62 -4.70 19.33
CA PHE A 79 2.80 -4.10 18.73
C PHE A 79 4.07 -4.94 18.96
N GLU A 80 4.12 -5.70 20.05
CA GLU A 80 5.20 -6.67 20.29
C GLU A 80 5.28 -7.73 19.17
N GLN A 81 4.14 -8.19 18.63
CA GLN A 81 4.15 -9.12 17.49
C GLN A 81 4.68 -8.45 16.21
N ALA A 82 4.34 -7.18 15.98
CA ALA A 82 4.92 -6.43 14.87
C ALA A 82 6.44 -6.31 15.01
N LEU A 83 6.95 -5.97 16.21
CA LEU A 83 8.39 -5.88 16.48
C LEU A 83 9.11 -7.22 16.23
N ASN A 84 8.51 -8.35 16.58
CA ASN A 84 9.08 -9.67 16.30
C ASN A 84 9.17 -9.98 14.79
N ALA A 85 8.26 -9.42 13.98
CA ALA A 85 8.28 -9.55 12.53
C ALA A 85 9.16 -8.50 11.83
N ALA A 86 9.65 -7.48 12.56
CA ALA A 86 10.35 -6.35 11.99
C ALA A 86 11.70 -6.73 11.36
N ARG A 87 12.13 -5.90 10.41
CA ARG A 87 13.48 -5.90 9.84
C ARG A 87 14.04 -4.51 9.96
N VAL A 88 15.26 -4.37 10.47
CA VAL A 88 15.91 -3.07 10.65
C VAL A 88 17.08 -2.95 9.67
N ALA A 89 17.17 -1.80 9.00
CA ALA A 89 18.29 -1.44 8.14
C ALA A 89 18.79 -0.04 8.53
N ASP A 90 20.05 0.04 8.93
CA ASP A 90 20.78 1.29 9.12
C ASP A 90 21.54 1.60 7.84
N LEU A 91 21.30 2.78 7.27
CA LEU A 91 21.89 3.24 6.02
C LEU A 91 22.86 4.38 6.29
N GLU A 92 24.04 4.28 5.68
CA GLU A 92 25.04 5.33 5.60
C GLU A 92 25.05 5.95 4.18
N PRO A 93 25.70 7.11 3.98
CA PRO A 93 25.79 7.72 2.67
C PRO A 93 26.40 6.78 1.62
N GLY A 94 25.67 6.54 0.54
CA GLY A 94 26.01 5.59 -0.52
C GLY A 94 25.16 4.32 -0.51
N ASP A 95 24.50 4.00 0.61
CA ASP A 95 23.62 2.85 0.69
C ASP A 95 22.28 3.09 -0.01
N ALA A 96 21.69 2.00 -0.52
CA ALA A 96 20.36 1.99 -1.08
C ALA A 96 19.54 0.83 -0.50
N LEU A 97 18.30 1.12 -0.12
CA LEU A 97 17.36 0.13 0.40
C LEU A 97 16.18 -0.01 -0.56
N TYR A 98 15.92 -1.24 -1.01
CA TYR A 98 14.67 -1.56 -1.69
C TYR A 98 13.56 -1.80 -0.66
N VAL A 99 12.49 -1.01 -0.74
CA VAL A 99 11.27 -1.16 0.05
C VAL A 99 10.18 -1.67 -0.90
N PRO A 100 9.77 -2.95 -0.77
CA PRO A 100 8.73 -3.48 -1.64
C PRO A 100 7.39 -2.77 -1.40
N SER A 101 6.58 -2.69 -2.45
CA SER A 101 5.20 -2.19 -2.38
C SER A 101 4.44 -2.77 -1.18
N MET A 102 3.66 -1.91 -0.51
CA MET A 102 2.82 -2.22 0.66
C MET A 102 3.57 -2.60 1.94
N TRP A 103 4.91 -2.63 1.96
CA TRP A 103 5.65 -2.83 3.20
C TRP A 103 5.55 -1.60 4.09
N TRP A 104 5.18 -1.85 5.35
CA TRP A 104 5.18 -0.81 6.36
C TRP A 104 6.62 -0.46 6.69
N HIS A 105 6.90 0.83 6.87
CA HIS A 105 8.23 1.30 7.20
C HIS A 105 8.18 2.54 8.09
N HIS A 106 8.94 2.49 9.17
CA HIS A 106 9.26 3.61 10.04
C HIS A 106 10.64 4.15 9.67
N VAL A 107 10.79 5.47 9.54
CA VAL A 107 12.04 6.07 9.06
C VAL A 107 12.54 7.11 10.03
N GLU A 108 13.80 6.98 10.44
CA GLU A 108 14.47 7.93 11.32
C GLU A 108 15.66 8.57 10.60
N GLY A 109 15.76 9.90 10.67
CA GLY A 109 16.98 10.64 10.32
C GLY A 109 17.76 10.93 11.60
N MET A 110 19.01 10.46 11.68
CA MET A 110 19.77 10.49 12.92
C MET A 110 20.77 11.63 13.03
N ASP A 111 21.05 12.35 11.94
CA ASP A 111 22.04 13.43 11.94
C ASP A 111 21.41 14.82 11.85
N ILE A 112 22.22 15.87 12.07
CA ILE A 112 21.81 17.28 11.93
C ILE A 112 21.38 17.59 10.48
N LEU A 113 21.98 16.91 9.51
CA LEU A 113 21.65 17.00 8.09
C LEU A 113 21.50 15.60 7.52
N ASN A 114 20.33 15.30 6.97
CA ASN A 114 20.02 14.06 6.27
C ASN A 114 19.48 14.38 4.88
N VAL A 115 19.96 13.65 3.88
CA VAL A 115 19.49 13.69 2.49
C VAL A 115 19.19 12.27 2.02
N LEU A 116 17.94 12.04 1.62
CA LEU A 116 17.48 10.77 1.04
C LEU A 116 16.87 11.05 -0.33
N ILE A 117 17.15 10.21 -1.33
CA ILE A 117 16.46 10.25 -2.63
C ILE A 117 15.65 8.97 -2.77
N ASN A 118 14.36 9.10 -3.05
CA ASN A 118 13.49 7.98 -3.35
C ASN A 118 13.22 7.88 -4.85
N TYR A 119 13.12 6.64 -5.34
CA TYR A 119 12.65 6.29 -6.67
C TYR A 119 11.43 5.40 -6.52
N TRP A 120 10.23 5.91 -6.82
CA TRP A 120 8.99 5.13 -6.75
C TRP A 120 8.50 4.71 -8.13
N TRP A 121 8.01 3.47 -8.23
CA TRP A 121 7.43 2.97 -9.48
C TRP A 121 6.33 1.92 -9.24
N ARG A 122 5.52 1.66 -10.27
CA ARG A 122 4.49 0.61 -10.25
C ARG A 122 4.68 -0.31 -11.45
N ARG A 123 4.71 -1.62 -11.20
CA ARG A 123 4.82 -2.64 -12.25
C ARG A 123 3.45 -3.03 -12.80
N VAL A 124 2.61 -2.04 -13.11
CA VAL A 124 1.26 -2.23 -13.65
C VAL A 124 1.03 -1.27 -14.82
N PRO A 125 0.13 -1.59 -15.75
CA PRO A 125 -0.22 -0.67 -16.84
C PRO A 125 -0.82 0.65 -16.35
N ASP A 126 -0.52 1.75 -17.04
CA ASP A 126 -0.95 3.11 -16.68
C ASP A 126 -2.47 3.29 -16.66
N TYR A 127 -3.22 2.44 -17.36
CA TYR A 127 -4.68 2.48 -17.35
C TYR A 127 -5.30 2.01 -16.02
N MET A 128 -4.53 1.38 -15.13
CA MET A 128 -5.01 0.87 -13.84
C MET A 128 -5.10 1.99 -12.80
N ASP A 129 -6.33 2.27 -12.37
CA ASP A 129 -6.62 3.21 -11.28
C ASP A 129 -6.02 2.72 -9.93
N THR A 130 -6.04 3.59 -8.92
CA THR A 130 -5.50 3.28 -7.59
C THR A 130 -6.42 2.30 -6.83
N PRO A 131 -5.89 1.23 -6.20
CA PRO A 131 -6.68 0.28 -5.41
C PRO A 131 -7.39 0.89 -4.21
N VAL A 132 -6.94 2.04 -3.70
CA VAL A 132 -7.61 2.71 -2.56
C VAL A 132 -9.05 3.09 -2.88
N ASN A 133 -9.35 3.43 -4.15
CA ASN A 133 -10.72 3.70 -4.60
C ASN A 133 -11.66 2.49 -4.37
N VAL A 134 -11.13 1.27 -4.50
CA VAL A 134 -11.90 0.03 -4.24
C VAL A 134 -12.16 -0.11 -2.75
N LEU A 135 -11.17 0.18 -1.91
CA LEU A 135 -11.33 0.16 -0.46
C LEU A 135 -12.39 1.17 0.00
N GLU A 136 -12.30 2.41 -0.46
CA GLU A 136 -13.27 3.47 -0.12
C GLU A 136 -14.70 3.09 -0.51
N TYR A 137 -14.88 2.58 -1.73
CA TYR A 137 -16.20 2.15 -2.18
C TYR A 137 -16.69 0.88 -1.45
N ALA A 138 -15.78 -0.03 -1.09
CA ALA A 138 -16.11 -1.19 -0.26
C ALA A 138 -16.50 -0.78 1.17
N LEU A 139 -15.92 0.29 1.73
CA LEU A 139 -16.37 0.85 3.00
C LEU A 139 -17.81 1.34 2.89
N LEU A 140 -18.15 2.04 1.80
CA LEU A 140 -19.51 2.52 1.53
C LEU A 140 -20.51 1.37 1.34
N CYS A 141 -20.15 0.31 0.61
CA CYS A 141 -21.09 -0.71 0.18
C CYS A 141 -21.11 -1.98 1.04
N LEU A 142 -20.00 -2.35 1.68
CA LEU A 142 -19.81 -3.68 2.27
C LEU A 142 -19.59 -3.66 3.78
N LYS A 143 -18.93 -2.63 4.33
CA LYS A 143 -18.45 -2.64 5.73
C LYS A 143 -19.55 -2.94 6.76
N ASP A 144 -20.73 -2.35 6.57
CA ASP A 144 -21.85 -2.42 7.52
C ASP A 144 -22.89 -3.48 7.19
N LEU A 145 -22.66 -4.31 6.16
CA LEU A 145 -23.54 -5.43 5.87
C LEU A 145 -23.51 -6.49 7.00
N PRO A 146 -24.61 -7.23 7.22
CA PRO A 146 -24.61 -8.38 8.11
C PRO A 146 -23.46 -9.33 7.80
N ARG A 147 -22.82 -9.88 8.84
CA ARG A 147 -21.63 -10.73 8.69
C ARG A 147 -21.78 -11.84 7.63
N PRO A 148 -22.89 -12.61 7.56
CA PRO A 148 -23.06 -13.62 6.51
C PRO A 148 -23.01 -13.06 5.09
N GLN A 149 -23.51 -11.83 4.89
CA GLN A 149 -23.47 -11.17 3.58
C GLN A 149 -22.05 -10.70 3.24
N ARG A 150 -21.30 -10.19 4.22
CA ARG A 150 -19.88 -9.83 4.03
C ARG A 150 -19.03 -11.05 3.68
N GLU A 151 -19.29 -12.19 4.32
CA GLU A 151 -18.62 -13.45 4.02
C GLU A 151 -18.96 -13.95 2.61
N ALA A 152 -20.23 -13.83 2.18
CA ALA A 152 -20.63 -14.14 0.81
C ALA A 152 -19.93 -13.23 -0.23
N TRP A 153 -19.85 -11.92 0.04
CA TRP A 153 -19.11 -10.99 -0.83
C TRP A 153 -17.62 -11.26 -0.84
N ARG A 154 -17.01 -11.63 0.30
CA ARG A 154 -15.60 -12.06 0.33
C ARG A 154 -15.36 -13.21 -0.64
N ALA A 155 -16.18 -14.25 -0.62
CA ALA A 155 -16.05 -15.37 -1.55
C ALA A 155 -16.15 -14.96 -3.03
N ILE A 156 -16.98 -13.94 -3.35
CA ILE A 156 -17.08 -13.38 -4.69
C ILE A 156 -15.79 -12.63 -5.08
N PHE A 157 -15.24 -11.82 -4.18
CA PHE A 157 -13.96 -11.13 -4.41
C PHE A 157 -12.79 -12.11 -4.53
N ASP A 158 -12.76 -13.14 -3.69
CA ASP A 158 -11.75 -14.20 -3.75
C ASP A 158 -11.80 -14.85 -5.15
N PHE A 159 -12.97 -15.29 -5.61
CA PHE A 159 -13.13 -15.93 -6.92
C PHE A 159 -12.78 -15.04 -8.13
N TYR A 160 -13.18 -13.76 -8.13
CA TYR A 160 -13.02 -12.88 -9.30
C TYR A 160 -11.78 -11.98 -9.26
N VAL A 161 -11.10 -11.86 -8.11
CA VAL A 161 -9.99 -10.90 -7.92
C VAL A 161 -8.78 -11.55 -7.24
N PHE A 162 -8.92 -12.07 -6.02
CA PHE A 162 -7.75 -12.45 -5.22
C PHE A 162 -7.18 -13.83 -5.58
N ASP A 163 -8.05 -14.78 -5.93
CA ASP A 163 -7.71 -16.14 -6.36
C ASP A 163 -8.03 -16.34 -7.86
N PHE A 164 -8.11 -15.24 -8.63
CA PHE A 164 -8.46 -15.30 -10.05
C PHE A 164 -7.33 -15.95 -10.86
N GLU A 165 -7.69 -17.01 -11.58
CA GLU A 165 -6.86 -17.64 -12.60
C GLU A 165 -7.61 -17.60 -13.95
N PRO A 166 -6.91 -17.45 -15.09
CA PRO A 166 -7.55 -17.38 -16.41
C PRO A 166 -8.50 -18.56 -16.71
N ASP A 167 -8.21 -19.75 -16.17
CA ASP A 167 -9.01 -20.95 -16.36
C ASP A 167 -10.27 -21.00 -15.49
N SER A 168 -10.36 -20.22 -14.40
CA SER A 168 -11.53 -20.16 -13.50
C SER A 168 -12.82 -19.72 -14.22
N ILE A 169 -12.66 -19.03 -15.35
CA ILE A 169 -13.76 -18.57 -16.23
C ILE A 169 -13.86 -19.36 -17.54
N GLY A 170 -13.22 -20.53 -17.64
CA GLY A 170 -13.17 -21.34 -18.86
C GLY A 170 -14.55 -21.79 -19.37
N HIS A 171 -15.52 -21.89 -18.47
CA HIS A 171 -16.92 -22.20 -18.78
C HIS A 171 -17.67 -21.02 -19.48
N ILE A 172 -17.08 -19.82 -19.51
CA ILE A 172 -17.66 -18.64 -20.17
C ILE A 172 -17.08 -18.53 -21.59
N PRO A 173 -17.92 -18.48 -22.64
CA PRO A 173 -17.46 -18.25 -24.01
C PRO A 173 -16.62 -16.97 -24.11
N GLU A 174 -15.53 -16.99 -24.87
CA GLU A 174 -14.56 -15.88 -24.93
C GLU A 174 -15.20 -14.53 -25.25
N ASN A 175 -16.12 -14.50 -26.21
CA ASN A 175 -16.87 -13.31 -26.61
C ASN A 175 -17.89 -12.80 -25.56
N ARG A 176 -18.05 -13.51 -24.43
CA ARG A 176 -18.96 -13.17 -23.33
C ARG A 176 -18.25 -12.92 -22.00
N ARG A 177 -16.91 -12.99 -21.94
CA ARG A 177 -16.14 -12.77 -20.70
C ARG A 177 -16.16 -11.30 -20.22
N GLY A 178 -16.33 -10.34 -21.12
CA GLY A 178 -16.48 -8.93 -20.76
C GLY A 178 -15.28 -8.40 -19.97
N ALA A 179 -15.50 -7.91 -18.75
CA ALA A 179 -14.44 -7.40 -17.87
C ALA A 179 -13.52 -8.49 -17.31
N LEU A 180 -13.88 -9.77 -17.47
CA LEU A 180 -13.08 -10.92 -17.06
C LEU A 180 -12.07 -11.35 -18.14
N ALA A 181 -12.15 -10.78 -19.36
CA ALA A 181 -11.12 -10.96 -20.37
C ALA A 181 -9.85 -10.15 -20.00
N PRO A 182 -8.66 -10.47 -20.55
CA PRO A 182 -7.46 -9.67 -20.36
C PRO A 182 -7.73 -8.18 -20.58
N MET A 183 -7.34 -7.35 -19.60
CA MET A 183 -7.64 -5.92 -19.61
C MET A 183 -6.73 -5.18 -20.59
N ASP A 184 -7.33 -4.24 -21.34
CA ASP A 184 -6.62 -3.24 -22.15
C ASP A 184 -7.17 -1.84 -21.85
N GLU A 185 -6.57 -0.80 -22.44
CA GLU A 185 -7.01 0.58 -22.23
C GLU A 185 -8.48 0.82 -22.59
N ASN A 186 -8.98 0.17 -23.64
CA ASN A 186 -10.34 0.34 -24.11
C ASN A 186 -11.34 -0.32 -23.16
N ALA A 187 -11.01 -1.52 -22.66
CA ALA A 187 -11.76 -2.24 -21.64
C ALA A 187 -11.79 -1.46 -20.32
N ALA A 188 -10.65 -0.92 -19.89
CA ALA A 188 -10.55 -0.07 -18.70
C ALA A 188 -11.43 1.18 -18.84
N ARG A 189 -11.37 1.88 -20.00
CA ARG A 189 -12.22 3.04 -20.28
C ARG A 189 -13.71 2.70 -20.26
N ARG A 190 -14.11 1.56 -20.85
CA ARG A 190 -15.51 1.08 -20.84
C ARG A 190 -15.96 0.78 -19.40
N LEU A 191 -15.16 0.08 -18.61
CA LEU A 191 -15.48 -0.28 -17.24
C LEU A 191 -15.60 0.97 -16.36
N ARG A 192 -14.65 1.90 -16.47
CA ARG A 192 -14.69 3.20 -15.77
C ARG A 192 -15.95 3.98 -16.12
N GLY A 193 -16.32 4.07 -17.40
CA GLY A 193 -17.56 4.72 -17.83
C GLY A 193 -18.83 4.05 -17.29
N GLN A 194 -18.84 2.73 -17.16
CA GLN A 194 -19.94 2.01 -16.50
C GLN A 194 -20.03 2.33 -15.02
N LEU A 195 -18.90 2.37 -14.30
CA LEU A 195 -18.84 2.70 -12.88
C LEU A 195 -19.29 4.15 -12.63
N LEU A 196 -18.77 5.12 -13.39
CA LEU A 196 -19.17 6.53 -13.27
C LEU A 196 -20.68 6.74 -13.46
N ARG A 197 -21.30 6.05 -14.43
CA ARG A 197 -22.76 6.10 -14.60
C ARG A 197 -23.55 5.50 -13.43
N LYS A 198 -22.98 4.55 -12.68
CA LYS A 198 -23.61 3.98 -11.49
C LYS A 198 -23.45 4.91 -10.29
N LEU A 199 -22.30 5.55 -10.16
CA LEU A 199 -21.99 6.49 -9.07
C LEU A 199 -22.74 7.82 -9.19
N ASN A 200 -23.06 8.26 -10.41
CA ASN A 200 -23.80 9.49 -10.67
C ASN A 200 -25.35 9.33 -10.60
N ARG A 201 -25.85 8.17 -10.15
CA ARG A 201 -27.29 7.92 -9.96
C ARG A 201 -27.69 8.16 -8.51
#